data_AF-A0A925S8U8-F1
#
_entry.id   AF-A0A925S8U8-F1
#
_cell.length_a   1.000
_cell.length_b   1.000
_cell.length_c   1.000
_cell.angle_alpha   90.00
_cell.angle_beta   90.00
_cell.angle_gamma   90.00
#
_symmetry.space_group_name_H-M   'P 1'
#
loop_
_entity.id
_entity.type
_entity.pdbx_description
1 polymer ?
#
loop_
_entity_poly.entity_id
_entity_poly.type
_entity_poly.pdbx_seq_one_letter_code
_entity_poly.pdbx_strand_id
1 'polypeptide(L)' 'MIPSDSNSHLWEFWVDRGGTFTDVIGRRRADHGALHITKLLSESPDQYSD' A
#
# COMPACT_ATOMS: atom_id res chain seq x y z
N MET A 1 15.99 15.13 24.51
CA MET A 1 15.69 13.69 24.47
C MET A 1 14.75 13.48 23.28
N ILE A 2 15.30 13.08 22.13
CA ILE A 2 14.48 12.74 20.95
C ILE A 2 13.79 11.41 21.28
N PRO A 3 12.46 11.27 21.13
CA PRO A 3 11.82 9.99 21.32
C PRO A 3 12.44 9.01 20.31
N SER A 4 13.02 7.91 20.79
CA SER A 4 13.36 6.81 19.91
C SER A 4 12.05 6.26 19.38
N ASP A 5 11.79 6.46 18.09
CA ASP A 5 10.69 5.82 17.37
C ASP A 5 10.84 4.30 17.51
N SER A 6 10.28 3.76 18.58
CA SER A 6 10.49 2.38 19.03
C SER A 6 9.63 1.40 18.24
N ASN A 7 8.95 1.88 17.20
CA ASN A 7 8.14 1.07 16.32
C ASN A 7 8.77 1.01 14.93
N SER A 8 9.96 0.40 14.86
CA SER A 8 10.74 0.18 13.64
C SER A 8 10.10 -0.80 12.64
N HIS A 9 8.82 -1.13 12.83
CA HIS A 9 8.06 -2.09 12.03
C HIS A 9 6.80 -1.49 11.41
N LEU A 10 6.57 -0.18 11.54
CA LEU A 10 5.40 0.46 10.93
C LEU A 10 5.52 0.54 9.42
N TRP A 11 4.42 0.25 8.73
CA TRP A 11 4.27 0.38 7.29
C TRP A 11 3.44 1.61 6.93
N GLU A 12 3.76 2.21 5.78
CA GLU A 12 2.95 3.22 5.10
C GLU A 12 2.44 2.66 3.79
N PHE A 13 1.20 3.00 3.45
CA PHE A 13 0.57 2.56 2.23
C PHE A 13 -0.04 3.74 1.47
N TRP A 14 0.09 3.69 0.15
CA TRP A 14 -0.67 4.49 -0.79
C TRP A 14 -1.48 3.54 -1.67
N VAL A 15 -2.77 3.84 -1.81
CA VAL A 15 -3.71 3.03 -2.58
C VAL A 15 -4.41 3.94 -3.58
N ASP A 16 -4.28 3.62 -4.86
CA ASP A 16 -5.01 4.27 -5.95
C ASP A 16 -6.02 3.26 -6.52
N ARG A 17 -7.31 3.59 -6.39
CA ARG A 17 -8.43 2.74 -6.80
C ARG A 17 -9.14 3.37 -7.99
N GLY A 18 -9.31 2.59 -9.07
CA GLY A 18 -10.15 2.96 -10.21
C GLY A 18 -9.90 2.11 -11.45
N GLY A 19 -10.91 1.98 -12.33
CA GLY A 19 -10.79 1.18 -13.56
C GLY A 19 -10.48 -0.30 -13.31
N THR A 20 -9.80 -0.95 -14.26
CA THR A 20 -9.51 -2.40 -14.24
C THR A 20 -8.52 -2.82 -13.15
N PHE A 21 -7.65 -1.94 -12.66
CA PHE A 21 -6.59 -2.29 -11.72
C PHE A 21 -6.51 -1.33 -10.53
N THR A 22 -6.07 -1.83 -9.38
CA THR A 22 -5.76 -1.09 -8.16
C THR A 22 -4.24 -1.12 -7.94
N ASP A 23 -3.64 0.04 -7.75
CA ASP A 23 -2.22 0.17 -7.41
C ASP A 23 -2.03 0.27 -5.89
N VAL A 24 -1.16 -0.60 -5.35
CA VAL A 24 -0.82 -0.64 -3.93
C VAL A 24 0.69 -0.44 -3.79
N ILE A 25 1.06 0.62 -3.09
CA ILE A 25 2.46 0.96 -2.80
C ILE A 25 2.66 0.88 -1.28
N GLY A 26 3.61 0.08 -0.83
CA GLY A 26 3.98 -0.09 0.58
C GLY A 26 5.41 0.35 0.85
N ARG A 27 5.64 0.98 2.01
CA ARG A 27 6.97 1.36 2.49
C ARG A 27 7.12 1.07 3.98
N ARG A 28 8.22 0.46 4.39
CA ARG A 28 8.58 0.38 5.82
C ARG A 28 9.06 1.75 6.31
N ARG A 29 8.52 2.23 7.44
CA ARG A 29 8.90 3.53 8.02
C ARG A 29 10.30 3.53 8.61
N ALA A 30 10.73 2.41 9.20
CA ALA A 30 12.12 2.26 9.59
C ALA A 30 13.02 2.32 8.36
N ASP A 31 14.25 2.80 8.54
CA ASP A 31 15.35 2.77 7.57
C ASP A 31 15.13 3.41 6.20
N HIS A 32 14.10 4.25 6.01
CA HIS A 32 13.71 4.73 4.67
C HIS A 32 13.56 3.57 3.69
N GLY A 33 12.90 2.49 4.16
CA GLY A 33 12.82 1.22 3.45
C GLY A 33 12.35 1.34 2.00
N ALA A 34 12.69 0.31 1.21
CA ALA A 34 12.35 0.25 -0.20
C ALA A 34 10.83 0.36 -0.45
N LEU A 35 10.46 0.89 -1.62
CA LEU A 35 9.08 0.83 -2.08
C LEU A 35 8.76 -0.57 -2.59
N HIS A 36 7.68 -1.13 -2.07
CA HIS A 36 7.06 -2.36 -2.56
C HIS A 36 5.84 -1.98 -3.37
N ILE A 37 5.80 -2.38 -4.64
CA ILE A 37 4.75 -1.98 -5.57
C ILE A 37 4.07 -3.23 -6.10
N THR A 38 2.75 -3.28 -6.02
CA THR A 38 1.94 -4.32 -6.66
C THR A 38 0.70 -3.71 -7.32
N LYS A 39 0.30 -4.33 -8.43
CA LYS A 39 -0.91 -3.98 -9.18
C LYS A 39 -1.85 -5.17 -9.13
N LEU A 40 -3.06 -4.95 -8.64
CA LEU A 40 -4.09 -5.98 -8.47
C LEU A 40 -5.24 -5.69 -9.43
N LEU A 41 -5.93 -6.73 -9.91
CA LEU A 41 -7.21 -6.54 -10.60
C LEU A 41 -8.19 -5.92 -9.61
N SER A 42 -8.88 -4.86 -9.99
CA SER A 42 -9.91 -4.26 -9.14
C SER A 42 -11.09 -5.21 -9.04
N GLU A 43 -11.34 -5.78 -7.87
CA GLU A 43 -12.61 -6.47 -7.62
C GLU A 43 -13.75 -5.44 -7.66
N SER A 44 -14.66 -5.64 -8.62
CA SER A 44 -15.89 -4.89 -8.79
C SER A 44 -17.02 -5.88 -9.09
N PRO A 45 -17.64 -6.47 -8.04
CA PRO A 45 -18.76 -7.41 -8.22
C PRO A 45 -19.89 -6.84 -9.08
N ASP A 46 -20.10 -5.52 -9.02
CA ASP A 46 -21.14 -4.82 -9.79
C ASP A 46 -20.72 -4.50 -11.25
N GLN A 47 -19.44 -4.66 -11.63
CA GLN A 47 -18.95 -4.40 -13.00
C GLN A 47 -18.82 -5.65 -13.86
N TYR A 48 -18.92 -6.83 -13.26
CA TYR A 48 -18.99 -8.10 -13.97
C TYR A 48 -20.32 -8.73 -13.61
N SER A 49 -21.34 -8.46 -14.41
CA SER A 49 -22.53 -9.30 -14.42
C SER A 49 -22.10 -10.68 -14.91
N ASP A 50 -21.98 -11.64 -13.99
CA ASP A 50 -22.07 -13.06 -14.35
C ASP A 50 -23.39 -13.32 -15.09
#